data_AF-A0A7X8QB80-F1
#
_entry.id   AF-A0A7X8QB80-F1
#
_cell.length_a   1.000
_cell.length_b   1.000
_cell.length_c   1.000
_cell.angle_alpha   90.00
_cell.angle_beta   90.00
_cell.angle_gamma   90.00
#
_symmetry.space_group_name_H-M   'P 1'
#
loop_
_entity.id
_entity.type
_entity.pdbx_description
1 polymer ?
#
loop_
_entity_poly.entity_id
_entity_poly.type
_entity_poly.pdbx_seq_one_letter_code
_entity_poly.pdbx_strand_id
1 'polypeptide(L)'
;MIRKIAVSGMIAALYAALTVALSPLSFGPVQFRVAEALTLLPFFMPEAIPGLFIGCFLSNIAGGFGLIDIVVGSSATLAAAWLTYKTNSIWLAALPPVLINALAVGTYLGIITDTPVMYSILYIGISQAVICFCIGIPLCMLIASRTEIFDREALAGRRVKKWVDQGKKRS
;
A
#
# COMPACT_ATOMS: atom_id res chain seq x y z
N MET A 1 -20.86 11.76 1.43
CA MET A 1 -20.61 10.75 0.36
C MET A 1 -19.59 11.26 -0.67
N ILE A 2 -19.80 12.43 -1.29
CA ILE A 2 -18.91 13.01 -2.32
C ILE A 2 -17.44 13.10 -1.88
N ARG A 3 -17.16 13.61 -0.66
CA ARG A 3 -15.81 13.70 -0.10
C ARG A 3 -15.06 12.36 -0.09
N LYS A 4 -15.75 11.25 0.25
CA LYS A 4 -15.13 9.92 0.34
C LYS A 4 -14.71 9.39 -1.04
N ILE A 5 -15.56 9.61 -2.05
CA ILE A 5 -15.29 9.24 -3.44
C ILE A 5 -14.12 10.07 -3.99
N ALA A 6 -14.10 11.38 -3.71
CA ALA A 6 -13.00 12.25 -4.11
C ALA A 6 -11.66 11.80 -3.51
N VAL A 7 -11.63 11.46 -2.22
CA VAL A 7 -10.42 10.92 -1.55
C VAL A 7 -9.97 9.61 -2.19
N SER A 8 -10.90 8.67 -2.41
CA SER A 8 -10.58 7.41 -3.10
C SER A 8 -10.01 7.65 -4.50
N GLY A 9 -10.58 8.59 -5.26
CA GLY A 9 -10.10 8.95 -6.60
C GLY A 9 -8.70 9.56 -6.58
N MET A 10 -8.42 10.45 -5.62
CA MET A 10 -7.07 11.02 -5.44
C MET A 10 -6.04 9.95 -5.09
N ILE A 11 -6.40 9.00 -4.20
CA ILE A 11 -5.51 7.89 -3.83
C ILE A 11 -5.25 6.98 -5.03
N ALA A 12 -6.28 6.67 -5.82
CA ALA A 12 -6.14 5.88 -7.04
C ALA A 12 -5.19 6.56 -8.05
N ALA A 13 -5.40 7.86 -8.30
CA ALA A 13 -4.56 8.64 -9.20
C ALA A 13 -3.12 8.71 -8.70
N LEU A 14 -2.90 8.94 -7.40
CA LEU A 14 -1.55 9.00 -6.82
C LEU A 14 -0.85 7.64 -6.90
N TYR A 15 -1.55 6.55 -6.58
CA TYR A 15 -0.99 5.20 -6.67
C TYR A 15 -0.59 4.88 -8.13
N ALA A 16 -1.50 5.11 -9.08
CA ALA A 16 -1.25 4.84 -10.49
C ALA A 16 -0.11 5.70 -11.03
N ALA A 17 -0.12 7.01 -10.75
CA ALA A 17 0.91 7.94 -11.19
C ALA A 17 2.29 7.58 -10.62
N LEU A 18 2.39 7.24 -9.33
CA LEU A 18 3.66 6.81 -8.73
C LEU A 18 4.18 5.53 -9.38
N THR A 19 3.30 4.55 -9.61
CA THR A 19 3.69 3.27 -10.20
C THR A 19 4.15 3.42 -11.65
N VAL A 20 3.44 4.23 -12.45
CA VAL A 20 3.77 4.48 -13.86
C VAL A 20 4.98 5.39 -14.00
N ALA A 21 5.09 6.46 -13.21
CA ALA A 21 6.24 7.36 -13.25
C ALA A 21 7.54 6.64 -12.84
N LEU A 22 7.44 5.70 -11.91
CA LEU A 22 8.54 4.84 -11.49
C LEU A 22 8.51 3.47 -12.21
N SER A 23 7.99 3.41 -13.45
CA SER A 23 7.86 2.16 -14.21
C SER A 23 9.16 1.34 -14.27
N PRO A 24 10.36 1.90 -14.49
CA PRO A 24 11.61 1.13 -14.52
C PRO A 24 11.94 0.43 -13.19
N LEU A 25 11.47 0.97 -12.07
CA LEU A 25 11.63 0.37 -10.74
C LEU A 25 10.42 -0.49 -10.35
N SER A 26 9.23 -0.17 -10.86
CA SER A 26 7.96 -0.79 -10.47
C SER A 26 7.63 -2.05 -11.25
N PHE A 27 8.18 -2.19 -12.46
CA PHE A 27 7.93 -3.30 -13.38
C PHE A 27 9.25 -3.92 -13.85
N GLY A 28 9.72 -4.91 -13.11
CA GLY A 28 10.94 -5.65 -13.41
C GLY A 28 11.04 -6.94 -12.59
N PRO A 29 12.00 -7.83 -12.87
CA PRO A 29 12.17 -9.10 -12.15
C PRO A 29 12.39 -8.89 -10.64
N VAL A 30 13.06 -7.78 -10.29
CA VAL A 30 13.20 -7.26 -8.93
C VAL A 30 12.48 -5.91 -8.90
N GLN A 31 11.22 -5.91 -8.47
CA GLN A 31 10.37 -4.71 -8.46
C GLN A 31 10.30 -4.04 -7.08
N PHE A 32 10.38 -2.71 -7.09
CA PHE A 32 10.13 -1.80 -5.97
C PHE A 32 8.90 -0.96 -6.25
N ARG A 33 7.73 -1.44 -5.81
CA ARG A 33 6.47 -0.71 -5.99
C ARG A 33 6.27 0.31 -4.86
N VAL A 34 6.86 1.49 -5.00
CA VAL A 34 6.82 2.56 -3.97
C VAL A 34 5.38 2.95 -3.61
N ALA A 35 4.45 2.84 -4.56
CA ALA A 35 3.02 3.09 -4.35
C ALA A 35 2.40 2.19 -3.27
N GLU A 36 2.98 1.03 -2.96
CA GLU A 36 2.52 0.15 -1.88
C GLU A 36 2.67 0.79 -0.49
N ALA A 37 3.50 1.83 -0.33
CA ALA A 37 3.53 2.63 0.89
C ALA A 37 2.15 3.24 1.23
N LEU A 38 1.31 3.50 0.22
CA LEU A 38 -0.05 4.01 0.39
C LEU A 38 -1.02 2.96 0.95
N THR A 39 -0.66 1.67 0.92
CA THR A 39 -1.50 0.60 1.49
C THR A 39 -1.62 0.63 3.00
N LEU A 40 -0.86 1.50 3.68
CA LEU A 40 -1.02 1.80 5.09
C LEU A 40 -2.13 2.84 5.36
N LEU A 41 -2.54 3.64 4.36
CA LEU A 41 -3.63 4.61 4.51
C LEU A 41 -4.98 4.01 4.97
N PRO A 42 -5.38 2.80 4.52
CA PRO A 42 -6.52 2.05 5.06
C PRO A 42 -6.52 1.93 6.58
N PHE A 43 -5.37 1.95 7.25
CA PHE A 43 -5.31 1.96 8.71
C PHE A 43 -6.01 3.19 9.33
N PHE A 44 -6.01 4.32 8.63
CA PHE A 44 -6.60 5.59 9.09
C PHE A 44 -7.93 5.90 8.41
N MET A 45 -8.08 5.53 7.14
CA MET A 45 -9.24 5.87 6.33
C MET A 45 -9.67 4.66 5.46
N PRO A 46 -10.83 4.03 5.74
CA PRO A 46 -11.31 2.91 4.94
C PRO A 46 -11.58 3.30 3.47
N GLU A 47 -11.77 4.58 3.17
CA GLU A 47 -11.93 5.13 1.82
C GLU A 47 -10.69 4.89 0.93
N ALA A 48 -9.52 4.64 1.52
CA ALA A 48 -8.31 4.33 0.76
C ALA A 48 -8.37 2.94 0.11
N ILE A 49 -9.16 2.00 0.66
CA ILE A 49 -9.25 0.62 0.14
C ILE A 49 -9.68 0.59 -1.34
N PRO A 50 -10.84 1.17 -1.73
CA PRO A 50 -11.23 1.20 -3.14
C PRO A 50 -10.27 2.02 -4.00
N GLY A 51 -9.67 3.08 -3.46
CA GLY A 51 -8.69 3.91 -4.18
C GLY A 51 -7.44 3.12 -4.57
N LEU A 52 -6.88 2.35 -3.64
CA LEU A 52 -5.70 1.52 -3.87
C LEU A 52 -5.97 0.40 -4.88
N PHE A 53 -7.15 -0.24 -4.80
CA PHE A 53 -7.54 -1.26 -5.77
C PHE A 53 -7.62 -0.69 -7.19
N ILE A 54 -8.33 0.42 -7.37
CA ILE A 54 -8.46 1.06 -8.69
C ILE A 54 -7.11 1.56 -9.19
N GLY A 55 -6.30 2.16 -8.32
CA GLY A 55 -4.94 2.60 -8.65
C GLY A 55 -4.05 1.45 -9.13
N CYS A 56 -4.07 0.32 -8.42
CA CYS A 56 -3.32 -0.89 -8.78
C CYS A 56 -3.79 -1.48 -10.11
N PHE A 57 -5.10 -1.55 -10.30
CA PHE A 57 -5.70 -2.03 -11.55
C PHE A 57 -5.25 -1.19 -12.75
N LEU A 58 -5.33 0.15 -12.62
CA LEU A 58 -4.90 1.06 -13.68
C LEU A 58 -3.39 1.00 -13.92
N SER A 59 -2.57 0.88 -12.88
CA SER A 59 -1.11 0.76 -13.06
C SER A 59 -0.72 -0.55 -13.72
N ASN A 60 -1.38 -1.66 -13.39
CA ASN A 60 -1.03 -2.97 -13.94
C ASN A 60 -1.46 -3.10 -15.40
N ILE A 61 -2.52 -2.39 -15.83
CA ILE A 61 -2.84 -2.21 -17.25
C ILE A 61 -1.66 -1.56 -17.99
N ALA A 62 -1.06 -0.53 -17.39
CA ALA A 62 0.10 0.15 -17.98
C ALA A 62 1.40 -0.66 -17.87
N GLY A 63 1.51 -1.57 -16.90
CA GLY A 63 2.72 -2.35 -16.60
C GLY A 63 3.01 -3.50 -17.56
N GLY A 64 2.02 -4.00 -18.29
CA GLY A 64 2.24 -4.94 -19.40
C GLY A 64 2.50 -6.41 -19.00
N PHE A 65 2.44 -6.79 -17.73
CA PHE A 65 2.58 -8.19 -17.26
C PHE A 65 1.35 -9.07 -17.52
N GLY A 66 0.42 -8.59 -18.33
CA GLY A 66 -0.77 -9.33 -18.77
C GLY A 66 -1.90 -9.37 -17.75
N LEU A 67 -2.93 -10.17 -18.08
CA LEU A 67 -4.18 -10.22 -17.32
C LEU A 67 -4.00 -10.73 -15.88
N ILE A 68 -2.98 -11.57 -15.67
CA ILE A 68 -2.64 -12.12 -14.35
C ILE A 68 -2.22 -10.99 -13.40
N ASP A 69 -1.34 -10.09 -13.81
CA ASP A 69 -0.90 -8.96 -12.97
C ASP A 69 -2.06 -8.00 -12.69
N ILE A 70 -2.91 -7.74 -13.70
CA ILE A 70 -4.09 -6.87 -13.53
C ILE A 70 -5.07 -7.45 -12.50
N VAL A 71 -5.42 -8.73 -12.59
CA VAL A 71 -6.43 -9.33 -11.71
C VAL A 71 -5.84 -9.74 -10.38
N VAL A 72 -4.76 -10.53 -10.39
CA VAL A 72 -4.13 -11.08 -9.17
C VAL A 72 -3.42 -9.98 -8.39
N GLY A 73 -2.67 -9.10 -9.06
CA GLY A 73 -1.98 -7.98 -8.40
C GLY A 73 -2.97 -7.01 -7.73
N SER A 74 -4.03 -6.61 -8.44
CA SER A 74 -5.03 -5.70 -7.85
C SER A 74 -5.81 -6.36 -6.70
N SER A 75 -6.16 -7.64 -6.85
CA SER A 75 -6.84 -8.40 -5.79
C SER A 75 -5.95 -8.58 -4.55
N ALA A 76 -4.65 -8.79 -4.75
CA ALA A 76 -3.64 -8.85 -3.69
C ALA A 76 -3.57 -7.53 -2.92
N THR A 77 -3.46 -6.39 -3.62
CA THR A 77 -3.48 -5.06 -3.00
C THR A 77 -4.80 -4.78 -2.28
N LEU A 78 -5.94 -5.21 -2.81
CA LEU A 78 -7.23 -5.07 -2.14
C LEU A 78 -7.29 -5.88 -0.83
N ALA A 79 -6.87 -7.14 -0.87
CA ALA A 79 -6.81 -8.00 0.31
C ALA A 79 -5.86 -7.43 1.37
N ALA A 80 -4.69 -6.94 0.94
CA ALA A 80 -3.74 -6.26 1.80
C ALA A 80 -4.36 -5.03 2.46
N ALA A 81 -4.95 -4.12 1.68
CA ALA A 81 -5.59 -2.91 2.18
C ALA A 81 -6.70 -3.21 3.21
N TRP A 82 -7.51 -4.25 2.95
CA TRP A 82 -8.56 -4.67 3.87
C TRP A 82 -8.03 -5.25 5.18
N LEU A 83 -6.99 -6.10 5.13
CA LEU A 83 -6.34 -6.61 6.34
C LEU A 83 -5.65 -5.49 7.12
N THR A 84 -5.00 -4.56 6.41
CA THR A 84 -4.39 -3.37 7.01
C THR A 84 -5.42 -2.56 7.81
N TYR A 85 -6.61 -2.33 7.23
CA TYR A 85 -7.71 -1.66 7.92
C TYR A 85 -8.11 -2.37 9.21
N LYS A 86 -8.05 -3.70 9.29
CA LYS A 86 -8.41 -4.47 10.49
C LYS A 86 -7.35 -4.51 11.59
N THR A 87 -6.16 -4.00 11.33
CA THR A 87 -5.07 -4.06 12.31
C THR A 87 -5.17 -2.98 13.39
N ASN A 88 -4.65 -3.27 14.58
CA ASN A 88 -4.71 -2.36 15.75
C ASN A 88 -3.40 -1.60 16.02
N SER A 89 -2.34 -1.86 15.24
CA SER A 89 -1.02 -1.23 15.36
C SER A 89 -0.48 -0.91 13.99
N ILE A 90 0.13 0.26 13.82
CA ILE A 90 0.71 0.70 12.53
C ILE A 90 1.84 -0.23 12.05
N TRP A 91 2.58 -0.86 12.97
CA TRP A 91 3.61 -1.84 12.64
C TRP A 91 3.01 -3.15 12.12
N LEU A 92 1.85 -3.55 12.68
CA LEU A 92 1.10 -4.70 12.16
C LEU A 92 0.40 -4.36 10.84
N ALA A 93 0.03 -3.09 10.64
CA ALA A 93 -0.57 -2.58 9.43
C ALA A 93 0.36 -2.71 8.20
N ALA A 94 1.68 -2.68 8.42
CA ALA A 94 2.68 -2.89 7.38
C ALA A 94 2.87 -4.37 6.98
N LEU A 95 2.43 -5.34 7.79
CA LEU A 95 2.64 -6.77 7.50
C LEU A 95 1.75 -7.31 6.36
N PRO A 96 0.43 -7.04 6.33
CA PRO A 96 -0.43 -7.53 5.25
C PRO A 96 0.05 -7.22 3.83
N PRO A 97 0.43 -5.97 3.48
CA PRO A 97 0.92 -5.69 2.13
C PRO A 97 2.23 -6.41 1.82
N VAL A 98 3.12 -6.56 2.81
CA VAL A 98 4.38 -7.30 2.63
C VAL A 98 4.11 -8.77 2.34
N LEU A 99 3.35 -9.44 3.19
CA LEU A 99 3.11 -10.88 3.09
C LEU A 99 2.27 -11.24 1.86
N ILE A 100 1.21 -10.48 1.60
CA ILE A 100 0.33 -10.78 0.47
C ILE A 100 1.04 -10.51 -0.85
N ASN A 101 1.75 -9.39 -1.00
CA ASN A 101 2.45 -9.13 -2.25
C ASN A 101 3.65 -10.08 -2.43
N ALA A 102 4.40 -10.41 -1.37
CA ALA A 102 5.46 -11.41 -1.45
C ALA A 102 4.94 -12.74 -1.99
N LEU A 103 3.81 -13.23 -1.46
CA LEU A 103 3.24 -14.51 -1.87
C LEU A 103 2.53 -14.44 -3.21
N ALA A 104 1.62 -13.49 -3.42
CA ALA A 104 0.84 -13.40 -4.66
C ALA A 104 1.71 -12.90 -5.82
N VAL A 105 2.27 -11.69 -5.70
CA VAL A 105 3.08 -11.06 -6.74
C VAL A 105 4.38 -11.82 -6.97
N GLY A 106 5.06 -12.24 -5.89
CA GLY A 106 6.29 -13.03 -6.03
C GLY A 106 6.07 -14.36 -6.75
N THR A 107 4.95 -15.04 -6.48
CA THR A 107 4.65 -16.32 -7.14
C THR A 107 4.40 -16.16 -8.63
N TYR A 108 3.44 -15.31 -9.04
CA TYR A 108 3.15 -15.21 -10.48
C TYR A 108 4.29 -14.54 -11.25
N LEU A 109 5.00 -13.59 -10.66
CA LEU A 109 6.14 -12.96 -11.32
C LEU A 109 7.29 -13.94 -11.51
N GLY A 110 7.54 -14.82 -10.53
CA GLY A 110 8.49 -15.93 -10.66
C GLY A 110 8.18 -16.82 -11.86
N ILE A 111 6.90 -17.20 -12.01
CA ILE A 111 6.42 -18.03 -13.13
C ILE A 111 6.56 -17.30 -14.48
N ILE A 112 6.18 -16.02 -14.55
CA ILE A 112 6.18 -15.25 -15.82
C ILE A 112 7.60 -14.93 -16.29
N THR A 113 8.52 -14.64 -15.36
CA THR A 113 9.90 -14.24 -15.66
C THR A 113 10.88 -15.41 -15.68
N ASP A 114 10.39 -16.64 -15.52
CA ASP A 114 11.17 -17.88 -15.43
C ASP A 114 12.27 -17.83 -14.35
N THR A 115 12.01 -17.03 -13.30
CA THR A 115 12.88 -16.92 -12.13
C THR A 115 12.41 -17.89 -11.07
N PRO A 116 13.30 -18.55 -10.30
CA PRO A 116 12.85 -19.49 -9.29
C PRO A 116 11.93 -18.79 -8.28
N VAL A 117 10.70 -19.28 -8.16
CA VAL A 117 9.61 -18.63 -7.42
C VAL A 117 10.01 -18.20 -6.00
N MET A 118 10.80 -19.03 -5.31
CA MET A 118 11.28 -18.70 -3.97
C MET A 118 12.13 -17.42 -3.94
N TYR A 119 12.99 -17.20 -4.94
CA TYR A 119 13.77 -15.97 -5.03
C TYR A 119 12.85 -14.77 -5.27
N SER A 120 11.87 -14.88 -6.16
CA SER A 120 10.94 -13.79 -6.46
C SER A 120 10.06 -13.44 -5.26
N ILE A 121 9.60 -14.42 -4.48
CA ILE A 121 8.89 -14.21 -3.21
C ILE A 121 9.79 -13.47 -2.21
N LEU A 122 11.05 -13.89 -2.06
CA LEU A 122 11.98 -13.26 -1.11
C LEU A 122 12.32 -11.82 -1.53
N TYR A 123 12.63 -11.59 -2.80
CA TYR A 123 12.96 -10.26 -3.30
C TYR A 123 11.78 -9.28 -3.16
N ILE A 124 10.58 -9.71 -3.56
CA ILE A 124 9.39 -8.87 -3.40
C ILE A 124 9.07 -8.69 -1.91
N GLY A 125 9.19 -9.73 -1.09
CA GLY A 125 9.00 -9.60 0.36
C GLY A 125 9.93 -8.57 0.99
N ILE A 126 11.21 -8.58 0.62
CA ILE A 126 12.20 -7.60 1.10
C ILE A 126 11.88 -6.20 0.58
N SER A 127 11.58 -6.05 -0.72
CA SER A 127 11.29 -4.74 -1.32
C SER A 127 10.04 -4.12 -0.67
N GLN A 128 8.99 -4.92 -0.49
CA GLN A 128 7.77 -4.49 0.18
C GLN A 128 7.99 -4.17 1.65
N ALA A 129 8.82 -4.94 2.35
CA ALA A 129 9.17 -4.65 3.74
C ALA A 129 9.88 -3.30 3.85
N VAL A 130 10.88 -3.04 2.99
CA VAL A 130 11.57 -1.76 2.96
C VAL A 130 10.59 -0.62 2.66
N ILE A 131 9.72 -0.77 1.66
CA ILE A 131 8.77 0.29 1.28
C ILE A 131 7.75 0.53 2.40
N CYS A 132 7.12 -0.51 2.94
CA CYS A 132 6.07 -0.36 3.94
C CYS A 132 6.62 0.15 5.27
N PHE A 133 7.73 -0.40 5.76
CA PHE A 133 8.29 -0.03 7.06
C PHE A 133 9.12 1.26 7.00
N CYS A 134 9.94 1.47 5.97
CA CYS A 134 10.82 2.63 5.88
C CYS A 134 10.17 3.85 5.21
N ILE A 135 9.16 3.66 4.34
CA ILE A 135 8.48 4.77 3.65
C ILE A 135 7.03 4.91 4.13
N GLY A 136 6.26 3.83 4.13
CA GLY A 136 4.84 3.82 4.48
C GLY A 136 4.57 4.31 5.91
N ILE A 137 5.29 3.78 6.89
CA ILE A 137 5.11 4.19 8.30
C ILE A 137 5.47 5.66 8.50
N PRO A 138 6.66 6.16 8.10
CA PRO A 138 6.99 7.58 8.23
C PRO A 138 6.04 8.50 7.47
N LEU A 139 5.61 8.13 6.26
CA LEU A 139 4.61 8.87 5.50
C LEU A 139 3.31 9.03 6.28
N CYS A 140 2.79 7.93 6.83
CA CYS A 140 1.58 7.94 7.64
C CYS A 140 1.74 8.80 8.91
N MET A 141 2.91 8.74 9.56
CA MET A 141 3.22 9.56 10.74
C MET A 141 3.30 11.05 10.41
N LEU A 142 3.90 11.41 9.28
CA LEU A 142 3.98 12.79 8.80
C LEU A 142 2.59 13.34 8.48
N ILE A 143 1.77 12.58 7.75
CA ILE A 143 0.40 13.00 7.43
C ILE A 143 -0.42 13.14 8.73
N ALA A 144 -0.28 12.21 9.68
CA ALA A 144 -1.03 12.22 10.93
C ALA A 144 -0.66 13.36 11.88
N SER A 145 0.59 13.84 11.79
CA SER A 145 1.09 14.95 12.60
C SER A 145 0.80 16.32 11.98
N ARG A 146 0.61 16.40 10.66
CA ARG A 146 0.44 17.67 9.94
C ARG A 146 -0.98 17.96 9.49
N THR A 147 -1.88 16.97 9.52
CA THR A 147 -3.22 17.13 8.97
C THR A 147 -4.30 16.56 9.89
N GLU A 148 -5.47 17.20 9.88
CA GLU A 148 -6.70 16.69 10.51
C GLU A 148 -7.50 15.80 9.55
N ILE A 149 -6.86 15.30 8.49
CA ILE A 149 -7.51 14.50 7.45
C ILE A 149 -7.98 13.15 8.00
N PHE A 150 -7.30 12.62 9.02
CA PHE A 150 -7.64 11.34 9.63
C PHE A 150 -8.73 11.49 10.68
N ASP A 151 -9.69 10.57 10.62
CA ASP A 151 -10.77 10.49 11.58
C ASP A 151 -10.20 10.06 12.95
N ARG A 152 -10.13 11.02 13.88
CA ARG A 152 -9.53 10.82 15.20
C ARG A 152 -10.37 9.87 16.05
N GLU A 153 -11.67 9.76 15.82
CA GLU A 153 -12.54 8.79 16.49
C GLU A 153 -12.19 7.36 16.08
N ALA A 154 -11.94 7.13 14.78
CA ALA A 154 -11.50 5.83 14.27
C ALA A 154 -10.11 5.40 14.81
N LEU A 155 -9.29 6.36 15.25
CA LEU A 155 -7.96 6.14 15.82
C LEU A 155 -7.96 5.99 17.35
N ALA A 156 -9.01 6.44 18.05
CA ALA A 156 -9.08 6.46 19.51
C ALA A 156 -9.00 5.05 20.13
N GLY A 157 -9.47 4.02 19.41
CA GLY A 157 -9.40 2.61 19.81
C GLY A 157 -8.13 1.87 19.37
N ARG A 158 -7.27 2.47 18.54
CA ARG A 158 -6.05 1.85 18.02
C ARG A 158 -4.83 2.23 18.86
N ARG A 159 -3.75 1.43 18.83
CA ARG A 159 -2.49 1.72 19.54
C ARG A 159 -1.70 2.86 18.87
N VAL A 160 -2.30 4.04 18.80
CA VAL A 160 -1.78 5.26 18.13
C VAL A 160 -1.77 6.47 19.09
N LYS A 161 -2.40 6.34 20.28
CA LYS A 161 -2.60 7.41 21.28
C LYS A 161 -1.35 8.25 21.59
N LYS A 162 -0.18 7.61 21.69
CA LYS A 162 1.11 8.30 21.95
C LYS A 162 1.51 9.31 20.87
N TRP A 163 1.10 9.12 19.62
CA TRP A 163 1.51 9.92 18.47
C TRP A 163 0.58 11.12 18.23
N VAL A 164 -0.71 10.94 18.56
CA VAL A 164 -1.73 11.99 18.43
C VAL A 164 -1.50 13.10 19.47
N ASP A 165 -1.16 12.74 20.71
CA ASP A 165 -0.96 13.72 21.78
C ASP A 165 0.36 14.50 21.68
N GLN A 166 1.39 13.93 21.05
CA GLN A 166 2.69 14.60 20.89
C GLN A 166 2.66 15.75 19.87
N GLY A 167 1.74 15.74 18.90
CA GLY A 167 1.57 16.83 17.94
C GLY A 167 1.08 18.14 18.58
N LYS A 168 0.30 18.05 19.67
CA LYS A 168 -0.24 19.21 20.40
C LYS A 168 0.79 19.94 21.27
N LYS A 169 1.90 19.29 21.65
CA LYS A 169 2.96 19.92 22.47
C LYS A 169 3.97 20.73 21.64
N ARG A 170 3.82 20.78 20.32
CA ARG A 170 4.73 21.48 19.39
C ARG A 170 4.09 22.65 18.64
N SER A 171 2.85 23.04 18.97
CA SER A 171 2.19 24.25 18.45
C SER A 171 2.17 25.36 19.49
#